data_AF-A0A7C8MBF7-F1
#
_entry.id   AF-A0A7C8MBF7-F1
#
_cell.length_a   1.000
_cell.length_b   1.000
_cell.length_c   1.000
_cell.angle_alpha   90.00
_cell.angle_beta   90.00
_cell.angle_gamma   90.00
#
_symmetry.space_group_name_H-M   'P 1'
#
loop_
_entity.id
_entity.type
_entity.pdbx_description
1 polymer ?
#
loop_
_entity_poly.entity_id
_entity_poly.type
_entity_poly.pdbx_seq_one_letter_code
_entity_poly.pdbx_strand_id
1 'polypeptide(L)'
;TLEDGILHDPYGRTGAIVANYQFQFDGPPQAGSIYTGGFSVCENNTLAIGGSTLFYRCMSGEFGNLYDRSIGDQCREVNIAV
;
A
#
# COMPACT_ATOMS: atom_id res chain seq x y z
N THR A 1 9.79 -6.56 5.62
CA THR A 1 10.08 -7.75 4.80
C THR A 1 8.86 -8.11 3.99
N LEU A 2 9.03 -8.87 2.91
CA LEU A 2 7.91 -9.46 2.15
C LEU A 2 8.10 -10.98 2.14
N GLU A 3 7.20 -11.69 2.78
CA GLU A 3 7.25 -13.15 2.94
C GLU A 3 5.86 -13.73 2.71
N ASP A 4 5.75 -14.75 1.86
CA ASP A 4 4.47 -15.38 1.47
C ASP A 4 3.38 -14.38 1.03
N GLY A 5 3.80 -13.29 0.38
CA GLY A 5 2.94 -12.20 -0.07
C GLY A 5 2.42 -11.29 1.04
N ILE A 6 2.92 -11.42 2.27
CA ILE A 6 2.60 -10.57 3.42
C ILE A 6 3.75 -9.60 3.66
N LEU A 7 3.43 -8.31 3.60
CA LEU A 7 4.39 -7.24 3.83
C LEU A 7 4.42 -6.87 5.31
N HIS A 8 5.61 -6.79 5.89
CA HIS A 8 5.83 -6.32 7.25
C HIS A 8 6.76 -5.11 7.29
N ASP A 9 6.48 -4.14 8.14
CA ASP A 9 7.40 -3.06 8.43
C ASP A 9 8.48 -3.47 9.46
N PRO A 10 9.46 -2.59 9.79
CA PRO A 10 10.48 -2.89 10.78
C PRO A 10 9.97 -3.15 12.21
N TYR A 11 8.73 -2.77 12.50
CA TYR A 11 8.08 -2.98 13.81
C TYR A 11 7.18 -4.23 13.82
N GLY A 12 7.17 -5.01 12.74
CA GLY A 12 6.34 -6.21 12.62
C GLY A 12 4.86 -5.91 12.36
N ARG A 13 4.50 -4.68 12.00
CA ARG A 13 3.15 -4.34 11.57
C ARG A 13 2.92 -4.84 10.16
N THR A 14 1.71 -5.31 9.88
CA THR A 14 1.33 -5.84 8.57
C THR A 14 0.88 -4.70 7.66
N GLY A 15 1.47 -4.64 6.46
CA GLY A 15 1.04 -3.76 5.39
C GLY A 15 -0.29 -4.22 4.81
N ALA A 16 -1.22 -3.29 4.67
CA ALA A 16 -2.58 -3.57 4.22
C ALA A 16 -3.12 -2.44 3.35
N ILE A 17 -4.04 -2.79 2.44
CA ILE A 17 -4.98 -1.84 1.85
C ILE A 17 -6.24 -1.89 2.69
N VAL A 18 -6.51 -0.83 3.45
CA VAL A 18 -7.66 -0.78 4.37
C VAL A 18 -8.94 -0.33 3.67
N ALA A 19 -10.08 -0.36 4.37
CA ALA A 19 -11.42 -0.15 3.79
C ALA A 19 -11.61 1.20 3.05
N ASN A 20 -10.82 2.22 3.40
CA ASN A 20 -10.81 3.51 2.71
C ASN A 20 -9.75 3.61 1.59
N TYR A 21 -9.24 2.46 1.13
CA TYR A 21 -8.27 2.30 0.06
C TYR A 21 -6.84 2.73 0.40
N GLN A 22 -6.57 3.15 1.63
CA GLN A 22 -5.24 3.57 2.06
C GLN A 22 -4.31 2.37 2.20
N PHE A 23 -3.08 2.52 1.71
CA PHE A 23 -1.98 1.63 2.04
C PHE A 23 -1.31 2.10 3.34
N GLN A 24 -1.34 1.26 4.36
CA GLN A 24 -0.78 1.56 5.68
C GLN A 24 -0.29 0.30 6.39
N PHE A 25 0.43 0.50 7.50
CA PHE A 25 0.95 -0.58 8.33
C PHE A 25 0.34 -0.53 9.72
N ASP A 26 -0.36 -1.60 10.11
CA ASP A 26 -0.99 -1.75 11.41
C ASP A 26 -0.64 -3.11 12.05
N GLY A 27 -0.66 -3.16 13.38
CA GLY A 27 -0.46 -4.40 14.13
C GLY A 27 -1.53 -4.53 15.20
N PRO A 28 -2.63 -5.29 14.98
CA PRO A 28 -2.99 -6.06 13.78
C PRO A 28 -3.62 -5.20 12.65
N PRO A 29 -3.74 -5.72 11.40
CA PRO A 29 -4.53 -5.08 10.35
C PRO A 29 -5.93 -4.69 10.80
N GLN A 30 -6.44 -3.58 10.27
CA GLN A 30 -7.79 -3.12 10.60
C GLN A 30 -8.84 -4.11 10.10
N ALA A 31 -9.88 -4.35 10.90
CA ALA A 31 -11.02 -5.15 10.48
C ALA A 31 -11.67 -4.55 9.23
N GLY A 32 -11.94 -5.39 8.22
CA GLY A 32 -12.46 -4.94 6.93
C GLY A 32 -11.38 -4.44 5.96
N SER A 33 -10.10 -4.73 6.22
CA SER A 33 -9.04 -4.51 5.23
C SER A 33 -9.32 -5.29 3.94
N ILE A 34 -9.10 -4.64 2.80
CA ILE A 34 -9.32 -5.18 1.45
C ILE A 34 -8.21 -6.16 1.12
N TYR A 35 -6.96 -5.79 1.43
CA TYR A 35 -5.79 -6.65 1.29
C TYR A 35 -4.99 -6.64 2.58
N THR A 36 -4.67 -7.83 3.09
CA THR A 36 -3.69 -8.03 4.18
C THR A 36 -2.51 -8.90 3.73
N GLY A 37 -2.46 -9.21 2.43
CA GLY A 37 -1.49 -10.09 1.77
C GLY A 37 -1.76 -10.12 0.27
N GLY A 38 -0.99 -10.91 -0.47
CA GLY A 38 -1.00 -10.92 -1.93
C GLY A 38 -0.12 -9.83 -2.55
N PHE A 39 0.76 -9.21 -1.75
CA PHE A 39 1.79 -8.33 -2.26
C PHE A 39 2.86 -9.12 -3.02
N SER A 40 3.44 -8.53 -4.04
CA SER A 40 4.57 -9.09 -4.77
C SER A 40 5.54 -7.99 -5.20
N VAL A 41 6.73 -8.38 -5.67
CA VAL A 41 7.70 -7.46 -6.27
C VAL A 41 7.84 -7.82 -7.74
N CYS A 42 7.67 -6.83 -8.62
CA CYS A 42 7.86 -6.98 -10.05
C CYS A 42 9.34 -6.89 -10.45
N GLU A 43 9.68 -7.31 -11.68
CA GLU A 43 11.06 -7.35 -12.21
C GLU A 43 11.80 -6.00 -12.14
N ASN A 44 11.05 -4.89 -12.14
CA ASN A 44 11.57 -3.53 -12.01
C ASN A 44 11.71 -3.05 -10.56
N ASN A 45 11.71 -3.96 -9.58
CA ASN A 45 11.77 -3.69 -8.14
C ASN A 45 10.65 -2.77 -7.64
N THR A 46 9.45 -2.90 -8.22
CA THR A 46 8.26 -2.18 -7.73
C THR A 46 7.32 -3.12 -7.00
N LEU A 47 6.75 -2.63 -5.89
CA LEU A 47 5.71 -3.32 -5.15
C LEU A 47 4.44 -3.41 -5.99
N ALA A 48 3.78 -4.56 -5.96
CA ALA A 48 2.50 -4.79 -6.60
C ALA A 48 1.47 -5.34 -5.61
N ILE A 49 0.19 -5.03 -5.85
CA ILE A 49 -0.95 -5.59 -5.14
C ILE A 49 -2.15 -5.63 -6.10
N GLY A 50 -2.99 -6.66 -6.02
CA GLY A 50 -4.19 -6.77 -6.86
C GLY A 50 -3.89 -6.77 -8.37
N GLY A 51 -2.68 -7.17 -8.79
CA GLY A 51 -2.26 -7.20 -10.19
C GLY A 51 -1.77 -5.85 -10.75
N SER A 52 -1.57 -4.83 -9.91
CA SER A 52 -1.09 -3.51 -10.31
C SER A 52 0.13 -3.09 -9.47
N THR A 53 1.06 -2.36 -10.09
CA THR A 53 2.17 -1.67 -9.39
C THR A 53 1.85 -0.19 -9.12
N LEU A 54 0.68 0.27 -9.58
CA LEU A 54 0.26 1.66 -9.50
C LEU A 54 -0.37 1.94 -8.14
N PHE A 55 0.24 2.88 -7.42
CA PHE A 55 -0.30 3.48 -6.21
C PHE A 55 -0.54 4.96 -6.45
N TYR A 56 -1.22 5.60 -5.51
CA TYR A 56 -1.52 7.02 -5.56
C TYR A 56 -1.06 7.69 -4.28
N ARG A 57 -0.20 8.71 -4.41
CA ARG A 57 0.14 9.62 -3.31
C ARG A 57 -0.84 10.78 -3.35
N CYS A 58 -1.70 10.89 -2.35
CA CYS A 58 -2.71 11.93 -2.25
C CYS A 58 -2.36 12.92 -1.15
N MET A 59 -2.12 14.18 -1.53
CA MET A 59 -1.63 15.21 -0.61
C MET A 59 -2.75 15.82 0.22
N SER A 60 -2.49 16.09 1.50
CA SER A 60 -3.35 16.83 2.42
C SER A 60 -2.49 17.88 3.12
N GLY A 61 -2.33 19.04 2.47
CA GLY A 61 -1.32 20.02 2.88
C GLY A 61 0.09 19.51 2.55
N GLU A 62 0.98 19.49 3.53
CA GLU A 62 2.39 19.10 3.35
C GLU A 62 2.64 17.58 3.42
N PHE A 63 1.66 16.81 3.91
CA PHE A 63 1.76 15.35 3.99
C PHE A 63 0.95 14.68 2.89
N GLY A 64 1.29 13.45 2.54
CA GLY A 64 0.51 12.66 1.59
C GLY A 64 0.46 11.20 2.00
N ASN A 65 -0.73 10.62 1.92
CA ASN A 65 -0.95 9.20 2.18
C ASN A 65 -0.93 8.43 0.85
N LEU A 66 -0.64 7.13 0.94
CA LEU A 66 -0.62 6.22 -0.20
C LEU A 66 -1.95 5.46 -0.29
N TYR A 67 -2.43 5.22 -1.50
CA TYR A 67 -3.69 4.53 -1.77
C TYR A 67 -3.54 3.56 -2.95
N ASP A 68 -4.39 2.52 -3.00
CA ASP A 68 -4.48 1.58 -4.14
C ASP A 68 -5.16 2.19 -5.38
N ARG A 69 -5.81 3.34 -5.21
CA ARG A 69 -6.52 4.09 -6.24
C ARG A 69 -6.52 5.58 -5.95
N SER A 70 -6.79 6.39 -6.97
CA SER A 70 -7.03 7.82 -6.77
C SER A 70 -8.31 8.04 -5.96
N ILE A 71 -8.24 8.89 -4.93
CA ILE A 71 -9.38 9.32 -4.12
C ILE A 71 -9.75 10.80 -4.33
N GLY A 72 -9.12 11.47 -5.29
CA GLY A 72 -9.40 12.86 -5.64
C GLY A 72 -8.29 13.53 -6.45
N ASP A 73 -8.52 14.79 -6.84
CA ASP A 73 -7.65 15.55 -7.75
C ASP A 73 -6.25 15.86 -7.17
N GLN A 74 -6.11 15.77 -5.85
CA GLN A 74 -4.85 15.92 -5.12
C GLN A 74 -3.91 14.72 -5.25
N CYS A 75 -4.35 13.63 -5.88
CA CYS A 75 -3.60 12.40 -6.03
C CYS A 75 -2.68 12.45 -7.25
N ARG A 76 -1.47 11.87 -7.10
CA ARG A 76 -0.54 11.64 -8.20
C ARG A 76 -0.10 10.18 -8.19
N GLU A 77 0.03 9.63 -9.38
CA GLU A 77 0.51 8.27 -9.60
C GLU A 77 1.93 8.10 -9.10
N VAL A 78 2.18 6.98 -8.40
CA VAL A 78 3.49 6.60 -7.89
C VAL A 78 3.67 5.09 -7.97
N ASN A 79 4.92 4.65 -8.10
CA ASN A 79 5.32 3.28 -7.82
C ASN A 79 6.14 3.27 -6.53
N ILE A 80 6.02 2.19 -5.75
CA ILE A 80 6.80 2.00 -4.53
C ILE A 80 8.00 1.11 -4.88
N ALA A 81 9.20 1.65 -4.78
CA ALA A 81 10.43 0.87 -4.95
C ALA A 81 10.70 0.02 -3.70
N VAL A 82 11.21 -1.19 -3.91
CA VAL A 82 11.51 -2.19 -2.86
C VAL A 82 13.00 -2.48 -2.81
#